data_AF-A0A972KWN6-F1
#
_entry.id   AF-A0A972KWN6-F1
#
_cell.length_a   1.000
_cell.length_b   1.000
_cell.length_c   1.000
_cell.angle_alpha   90.00
_cell.angle_beta   90.00
_cell.angle_gamma   90.00
#
_symmetry.space_group_name_H-M   'P 1'
#
loop_
_entity.id
_entity.type
_entity.pdbx_description
1 polymer ?
#
loop_
_entity_poly.entity_id
_entity_poly.type
_entity_poly.pdbx_seq_one_letter_code
_entity_poly.pdbx_strand_id
1 'polypeptide(L)'
;MNWQSYGVFTPLEIHSSEFKSAYSGLLRIKTNTWRRFYPVLKEARIKAYAVSPAFRELRPYLEGDLGKQWQGSRVDIPAAFFIWAFRDAVQRAGYYNFNQSKNPKTIKQTFEFYERMGNELKAACNSGRLECASLLSPFVPPWHNKFTELLIPTFYDTLKRLVTFDEFDFRKINQFSVGNHRTFELFKTVTNENIEANRESLRFLRPDFYKKNSEKKKRSIRNIWNNFYRHFIPVFFTLFVFLIPARGIYELIKRKVRPVTVLGLSALAAILSNTIIVTLVQITSYTEIARAMYPAYPMLIIFVIAGFMMLSELVSSWRRKKENPSPNVSGAVGKINSD
;
A
#
# COMPACT_ATOMS: atom_id res chain seq x y z
N MET A 1 -4.27 -1.69 28.18
CA MET A 1 -3.07 -2.56 28.12
C MET A 1 -1.79 -1.75 27.89
N ASN A 2 -1.61 -1.03 26.78
CA ASN A 2 -0.36 -0.29 26.51
C ASN A 2 -0.04 0.80 27.54
N TRP A 3 -1.02 1.64 27.91
CA TRP A 3 -0.81 2.69 28.91
C TRP A 3 -0.28 2.14 30.25
N GLN A 4 -0.89 1.06 30.73
CA GLN A 4 -0.51 0.43 32.00
C GLN A 4 0.90 -0.18 31.98
N SER A 5 1.34 -0.70 30.83
CA SER A 5 2.65 -1.35 30.70
C SER A 5 3.78 -0.38 30.32
N TYR A 6 3.48 0.65 29.55
CA TYR A 6 4.48 1.47 28.85
C TYR A 6 4.29 2.98 29.05
N GLY A 7 3.19 3.43 29.66
CA GLY A 7 2.88 4.86 29.84
C GLY A 7 2.50 5.59 28.54
N VAL A 8 2.18 4.86 27.47
CA VAL A 8 1.78 5.42 26.17
C VAL A 8 0.58 4.67 25.58
N PHE A 9 -0.26 5.39 24.82
CA PHE A 9 -1.46 4.81 24.20
C PHE A 9 -1.23 4.20 22.82
N THR A 10 -0.05 4.41 22.22
CA THR A 10 0.24 3.91 20.86
C THR A 10 1.06 2.61 20.89
N PRO A 11 0.73 1.61 20.06
CA PRO A 11 1.58 0.43 19.88
C PRO A 11 2.79 0.70 18.98
N LEU A 12 2.74 1.77 18.18
CA LEU A 12 3.82 2.16 17.27
C LEU A 12 4.02 3.67 17.36
N GLU A 13 5.23 4.08 17.70
CA GLU A 13 5.60 5.49 17.84
C GLU A 13 5.26 6.33 16.60
N ILE A 14 5.44 5.81 15.36
CA ILE A 14 5.11 6.57 14.14
C ILE A 14 3.64 7.04 14.14
N HIS A 15 2.74 6.36 14.84
CA HIS A 15 1.34 6.78 14.94
C HIS A 15 1.09 7.86 16.00
N SER A 16 2.08 8.20 16.82
CA SER A 16 1.95 9.21 17.87
C SER A 16 1.88 10.63 17.31
N SER A 17 1.27 11.52 18.07
CA SER A 17 1.19 12.97 17.78
C SER A 17 2.58 13.60 17.72
N GLU A 18 3.46 13.20 18.62
CA GLU A 18 4.80 13.74 18.82
C GLU A 18 5.67 13.42 17.60
N PHE A 19 5.72 12.14 17.20
CA PHE A 19 6.46 11.73 16.00
C PHE A 19 5.92 12.41 14.75
N LYS A 20 4.59 12.45 14.57
CA LYS A 20 3.94 13.15 13.44
C LYS A 20 4.30 14.64 13.43
N SER A 21 4.34 15.30 14.58
CA SER A 21 4.72 16.70 14.73
C SER A 21 6.17 16.93 14.28
N ALA A 22 7.12 16.16 14.81
CA ALA A 22 8.53 16.24 14.45
C ALA A 22 8.77 15.95 12.95
N TYR A 23 8.25 14.83 12.45
CA TYR A 23 8.47 14.40 11.07
C TYR A 23 7.83 15.35 10.06
N SER A 24 6.58 15.76 10.29
CA SER A 24 5.90 16.73 9.42
C SER A 24 6.50 18.13 9.51
N GLY A 25 7.15 18.48 10.62
CA GLY A 25 7.94 19.70 10.79
C GLY A 25 9.15 19.76 9.84
N LEU A 26 9.76 18.61 9.54
CA LEU A 26 10.83 18.51 8.54
C LEU A 26 10.29 18.55 7.11
N LEU A 27 9.22 17.80 6.82
CA LEU A 27 8.64 17.71 5.48
C LEU A 27 8.15 19.05 4.93
N ARG A 28 7.67 19.94 5.79
CA ARG A 28 7.10 21.23 5.39
C ARG A 28 8.14 22.29 5.02
N ILE A 29 9.42 22.10 5.37
CA ILE A 29 10.46 23.11 5.16
C ILE A 29 10.65 23.30 3.66
N LYS A 30 10.43 24.51 3.16
CA LYS A 30 10.64 24.80 1.75
C LYS A 30 12.12 24.85 1.41
N THR A 31 12.43 24.29 0.25
CA THR A 31 13.76 24.28 -0.35
C THR A 31 13.72 24.99 -1.69
N ASN A 32 14.85 25.56 -2.08
CA ASN A 32 14.97 26.24 -3.38
C ASN A 32 14.92 25.23 -4.53
N THR A 33 15.33 23.99 -4.25
CA THR A 33 15.27 22.89 -5.21
C THR A 33 14.20 21.89 -4.81
N TRP A 34 13.40 21.44 -5.77
CA TRP A 34 12.46 20.34 -5.58
C TRP A 34 12.98 19.08 -6.26
N ARG A 35 12.84 17.94 -5.59
CA ARG A 35 13.24 16.65 -6.16
C ARG A 35 12.28 15.55 -5.76
N ARG A 36 11.65 14.92 -6.76
CA ARG A 36 10.76 13.76 -6.55
C ARG A 36 11.50 12.67 -5.76
N PHE A 37 10.80 12.09 -4.78
CA PHE A 37 11.31 11.04 -3.86
C PHE A 37 12.31 11.49 -2.80
N TYR A 38 12.59 12.79 -2.65
CA TYR A 38 13.50 13.29 -1.61
C TYR A 38 12.81 14.41 -0.81
N PRO A 39 12.02 14.06 0.22
CA PRO A 39 11.12 15.00 0.85
C PRO A 39 11.77 15.85 1.94
N VAL A 40 12.95 15.44 2.44
CA VAL A 40 13.75 16.21 3.40
C VAL A 40 15.19 16.30 2.89
N LEU A 41 15.37 17.15 1.89
CA LEU A 41 16.67 17.44 1.29
C LEU A 41 17.66 17.94 2.34
N LYS A 42 18.96 17.77 2.08
CA LYS A 42 20.05 18.31 2.90
C LYS A 42 19.86 19.80 3.19
N GLU A 43 19.39 20.58 2.22
CA GLU A 43 19.03 22.00 2.41
C GLU A 43 18.00 22.19 3.53
N ALA A 44 16.90 21.42 3.51
CA ALA A 44 15.89 21.45 4.57
C ALA A 44 16.47 21.05 5.93
N ARG A 45 17.35 20.04 5.97
CA ARG A 45 18.02 19.61 7.21
C ARG A 45 18.92 20.71 7.77
N ILE A 46 19.71 21.37 6.93
CA ILE A 46 20.58 22.49 7.33
C ILE A 46 19.75 23.63 7.93
N LYS A 47 18.66 24.03 7.26
CA LYS A 47 17.72 25.03 7.77
C LYS A 47 17.14 24.62 9.12
N ALA A 48 16.73 23.36 9.27
CA ALA A 48 16.20 22.82 10.52
C ALA A 48 17.23 22.85 11.66
N TYR A 49 18.49 22.47 11.42
CA TYR A 49 19.55 22.52 12.44
C TYR A 49 19.80 23.93 12.98
N ALA A 50 19.59 24.96 12.17
CA ALA A 50 19.77 26.35 12.58
C ALA A 50 18.72 26.79 13.61
N VAL A 51 17.48 26.29 13.51
CA VAL A 51 16.35 26.78 14.31
C VAL A 51 15.84 25.82 15.39
N SER A 52 16.18 24.54 15.31
CA SER A 52 15.77 23.51 16.27
C SER A 52 17.01 22.93 16.97
N PRO A 53 17.27 23.32 18.23
CA PRO A 53 18.27 22.67 19.07
C PRO A 53 18.10 21.15 19.13
N ALA A 54 16.87 20.65 19.28
CA ALA A 54 16.60 19.21 19.32
C ALA A 54 17.03 18.50 18.03
N PHE A 55 16.67 19.05 16.86
CA PHE A 55 17.07 18.45 15.59
C PHE A 55 18.58 18.56 15.34
N ARG A 56 19.23 19.61 15.86
CA ARG A 56 20.68 19.78 15.77
C ARG A 56 21.46 18.64 16.45
N GLU A 57 20.93 18.05 17.51
CA GLU A 57 21.52 16.87 18.17
C GLU A 57 21.65 15.68 17.21
N LEU A 58 20.82 15.60 16.17
CA LEU A 58 20.83 14.53 15.18
C LEU A 58 21.84 14.73 14.05
N ARG A 59 22.40 15.94 13.92
CA ARG A 59 23.29 16.34 12.81
C ARG A 59 24.50 15.41 12.64
N PRO A 60 25.25 15.00 13.68
CA PRO A 60 26.39 14.10 13.51
C PRO A 60 26.02 12.75 12.90
N TYR A 61 24.78 12.30 13.09
CA TYR A 61 24.30 11.01 12.61
C TYR A 61 23.72 11.13 11.19
N LEU A 62 22.84 12.11 10.96
CA LEU A 62 22.21 12.32 9.66
C LEU A 62 23.17 12.82 8.58
N GLU A 63 24.22 13.56 8.96
CA GLU A 63 25.26 14.02 8.01
C GLU A 63 26.54 13.15 8.06
N GLY A 64 26.61 12.22 9.01
CA GLY A 64 27.72 11.27 9.18
C GLY A 64 27.50 9.95 8.45
N ASP A 65 28.19 8.90 8.92
CA ASP A 65 28.21 7.60 8.26
C ASP A 65 26.85 6.90 8.25
N LEU A 66 26.03 7.09 9.30
CA LEU A 66 24.66 6.58 9.35
C LEU A 66 23.83 7.18 8.20
N GLY A 67 23.84 8.50 8.03
CA GLY A 67 23.15 9.17 6.93
C GLY A 67 23.63 8.70 5.56
N LYS A 68 24.95 8.57 5.39
CA LYS A 68 25.54 8.03 4.15
C LYS A 68 25.11 6.58 3.87
N GLN A 69 25.00 5.74 4.88
CA GLN A 69 24.51 4.37 4.74
C GLN A 69 23.06 4.34 4.22
N TRP A 70 22.18 5.18 4.77
CA TRP A 70 20.79 5.30 4.33
C TRP A 70 20.66 5.95 2.94
N GLN A 71 21.54 6.89 2.60
CA GLN A 71 21.63 7.49 1.27
C GLN A 71 22.09 6.45 0.21
N GLY A 72 23.12 5.67 0.53
CA GLY A 72 23.81 4.79 -0.42
C GLY A 72 24.45 5.60 -1.55
N SER A 73 24.33 5.13 -2.80
CA SER A 73 24.84 5.82 -3.99
C SER A 73 23.94 6.95 -4.51
N ARG A 74 22.85 7.27 -3.80
CA ARG A 74 21.88 8.28 -4.22
C ARG A 74 22.38 9.67 -3.88
N VAL A 75 21.71 10.66 -4.44
CA VAL A 75 22.02 12.09 -4.25
C VAL A 75 21.69 12.63 -2.87
N ASP A 76 20.74 12.01 -2.17
CA ASP A 76 20.35 12.30 -0.80
C ASP A 76 19.59 11.09 -0.23
N ILE A 77 19.07 11.17 0.99
CA ILE A 77 18.29 10.10 1.61
C ILE A 77 16.88 10.08 0.99
N PRO A 78 16.48 9.00 0.29
CA PRO A 78 15.18 8.93 -0.36
C PRO A 78 14.02 8.79 0.65
N ALA A 79 12.81 9.17 0.27
CA ALA A 79 11.59 9.12 1.08
C ALA A 79 11.38 7.76 1.74
N ALA A 80 11.59 6.69 0.96
CA ALA A 80 11.46 5.31 1.42
C ALA A 80 12.36 4.98 2.64
N PHE A 81 13.47 5.71 2.81
CA PHE A 81 14.48 5.47 3.84
C PHE A 81 14.55 6.58 4.89
N PHE A 82 14.11 7.79 4.57
CA PHE A 82 14.29 8.94 5.45
C PHE A 82 13.62 8.78 6.82
N ILE A 83 12.42 8.19 6.88
CA ILE A 83 11.75 7.91 8.15
C ILE A 83 12.57 6.95 9.05
N TRP A 84 13.29 6.01 8.45
CA TRP A 84 14.15 5.07 9.17
C TRP A 84 15.48 5.71 9.55
N ALA A 85 16.09 6.48 8.64
CA ALA A 85 17.30 7.25 8.92
C ALA A 85 17.08 8.25 10.08
N PHE A 86 15.91 8.88 10.12
CA PHE A 86 15.51 9.76 11.20
C PHE A 86 15.39 9.02 12.52
N ARG A 87 14.68 7.89 12.55
CA ARG A 87 14.54 7.06 13.75
C ARG A 87 15.88 6.53 14.26
N ASP A 88 16.74 6.05 13.36
CA ASP A 88 18.09 5.61 13.71
C ASP A 88 18.95 6.75 14.25
N ALA A 89 18.84 7.95 13.70
CA ALA A 89 19.56 9.12 14.20
C ALA A 89 19.12 9.48 15.62
N VAL A 90 17.82 9.45 15.89
CA VAL A 90 17.25 9.66 17.24
C VAL A 90 17.71 8.57 18.21
N GLN A 91 17.81 7.32 17.75
CA GLN A 91 18.38 6.22 18.51
C GLN A 91 19.86 6.45 18.83
N ARG A 92 20.66 6.84 17.84
CA ARG A 92 22.08 7.11 18.03
C ARG A 92 22.32 8.32 18.95
N ALA A 93 21.41 9.28 18.96
CA ALA A 93 21.40 10.39 19.90
C ALA A 93 21.02 9.99 21.33
N GLY A 94 20.67 8.72 21.59
CA GLY A 94 20.43 8.17 22.92
C GLY A 94 18.97 8.22 23.39
N TYR A 95 18.04 8.64 22.53
CA TYR A 95 16.63 8.72 22.87
C TYR A 95 15.89 7.39 22.77
N TYR A 96 16.50 6.36 22.19
CA TYR A 96 16.04 4.98 22.29
C TYR A 96 17.07 4.14 23.05
N ASN A 97 16.60 3.34 24.00
CA ASN A 97 17.45 2.39 24.71
C ASN A 97 16.89 0.97 24.56
N PHE A 98 17.54 0.14 23.73
CA PHE A 98 17.11 -1.25 23.51
C PHE A 98 17.19 -2.10 24.77
N ASN A 99 18.20 -1.86 25.61
CA ASN A 99 18.39 -2.58 26.88
C ASN A 99 17.28 -2.24 27.88
N GLN A 100 16.57 -1.13 27.68
CA GLN A 100 15.47 -0.66 28.52
C GLN A 100 14.21 -0.36 27.71
N SER A 101 13.96 -1.11 26.62
CA SER A 101 12.87 -0.82 25.67
C SER A 101 11.46 -0.90 26.28
N LYS A 102 11.32 -1.57 27.43
CA LYS A 102 10.08 -1.65 28.21
C LYS A 102 9.99 -0.61 29.32
N ASN A 103 11.03 0.17 29.57
CA ASN A 103 11.06 1.16 30.64
C ASN A 103 10.18 2.37 30.25
N PRO A 104 9.10 2.66 31.00
CA PRO A 104 8.21 3.78 30.68
C PRO A 104 8.95 5.13 30.66
N LYS A 105 10.01 5.30 31.46
CA LYS A 105 10.81 6.54 31.47
C LYS A 105 11.54 6.75 30.16
N THR A 106 12.18 5.70 29.63
CA THR A 106 12.86 5.75 28.33
C THR A 106 11.87 6.05 27.22
N ILE A 107 10.71 5.39 27.23
CA ILE A 107 9.65 5.62 26.25
C ILE A 107 9.19 7.08 26.32
N LYS A 108 8.88 7.58 27.51
CA LYS A 108 8.49 8.98 27.71
C LYS A 108 9.54 9.96 27.16
N GLN A 109 10.82 9.71 27.45
CA GLN A 109 11.93 10.54 26.96
C GLN A 109 11.98 10.60 25.43
N THR A 110 11.72 9.48 24.73
CA THR A 110 11.65 9.46 23.26
C THR A 110 10.52 10.37 22.75
N PHE A 111 9.35 10.29 23.36
CA PHE A 111 8.18 11.08 22.96
C PHE A 111 8.37 12.58 23.28
N GLU A 112 8.91 12.90 24.44
CA GLU A 112 9.27 14.27 24.84
C GLU A 112 10.31 14.88 23.88
N PHE A 113 11.25 14.08 23.37
CA PHE A 113 12.20 14.53 22.34
C PHE A 113 11.49 14.92 21.04
N TYR A 114 10.61 14.06 20.51
CA TYR A 114 9.86 14.39 19.30
C TYR A 114 8.92 15.57 19.49
N GLU A 115 8.27 15.66 20.65
CA GLU A 115 7.41 16.80 20.98
C GLU A 115 8.21 18.10 20.99
N ARG A 116 9.36 18.13 21.69
CA ARG A 116 10.26 19.27 21.71
C ARG A 116 10.71 19.68 20.32
N MET A 117 11.21 18.72 19.53
CA MET A 117 11.64 18.98 18.15
C MET A 117 10.50 19.52 17.28
N GLY A 118 9.33 18.91 17.33
CA GLY A 118 8.15 19.35 16.58
C GLY A 118 7.71 20.77 16.96
N ASN A 119 7.73 21.09 18.26
CA ASN A 119 7.39 22.41 18.77
C ASN A 119 8.40 23.48 18.35
N GLU A 120 9.71 23.18 18.40
CA GLU A 120 10.76 24.09 17.93
C GLU A 120 10.61 24.42 16.44
N LEU A 121 10.39 23.40 15.60
CA LEU A 121 10.18 23.58 14.16
C LEU A 121 8.88 24.33 13.85
N LYS A 122 7.79 23.99 14.54
CA LYS A 122 6.51 24.69 14.40
C LYS A 122 6.63 26.16 14.80
N ALA A 123 7.29 26.46 15.91
CA ALA A 123 7.53 27.83 16.36
C ALA A 123 8.36 28.61 15.34
N ALA A 124 9.38 28.00 14.73
CA ALA A 124 10.18 28.62 13.69
C ALA A 124 9.37 28.91 12.40
N CYS A 125 8.47 28.01 12.00
CA CYS A 125 7.54 28.28 10.89
C CYS A 125 6.59 29.45 11.24
N ASN A 126 6.00 29.43 12.44
CA ASN A 126 5.03 30.45 12.85
C ASN A 126 5.66 31.85 13.00
N SER A 127 6.92 31.92 13.41
CA SER A 127 7.64 33.19 13.57
C SER A 127 8.31 33.67 12.27
N GLY A 128 8.14 32.96 11.13
CA GLY A 128 8.78 33.29 9.85
C GLY A 128 10.29 33.02 9.78
N ARG A 129 10.89 32.37 10.79
CA ARG A 129 12.32 31.98 10.77
C ARG A 129 12.58 30.81 9.82
N LEU A 130 11.56 30.01 9.54
CA LEU A 130 11.54 29.02 8.47
C LEU A 130 10.37 29.28 7.54
N GLU A 131 10.62 29.25 6.24
CA GLU A 131 9.55 29.20 5.26
C GLU A 131 9.01 27.77 5.16
N CYS A 132 7.72 27.60 5.46
CA CYS A 132 7.08 26.30 5.54
C CYS A 132 5.84 26.23 4.63
N ALA A 133 5.62 25.07 4.02
CA ALA A 133 4.43 24.77 3.23
C ALA A 133 3.34 24.12 4.10
N SER A 134 2.09 24.18 3.62
CA SER A 134 1.00 23.37 4.17
C SER A 134 1.13 21.92 3.71
N LEU A 135 0.70 20.99 4.56
CA LEU A 135 0.70 19.56 4.27
C LEU A 135 -0.74 19.04 4.28
N LEU A 136 -1.06 18.15 3.33
CA LEU A 136 -2.35 17.43 3.32
C LEU A 136 -2.44 16.42 4.48
N SER A 137 -1.31 15.84 4.86
CA SER A 137 -1.20 14.83 5.92
C SER A 137 0.23 14.80 6.47
N PRO A 138 0.46 14.41 7.75
CA PRO A 138 1.79 14.44 8.38
C PRO A 138 2.90 13.62 7.70
N PHE A 139 2.54 12.72 6.78
CA PHE A 139 3.49 11.86 6.06
C PHE A 139 3.53 12.10 4.56
N VAL A 140 2.74 13.06 4.05
CA VAL A 140 2.70 13.39 2.62
C VAL A 140 3.53 14.67 2.45
N PRO A 141 4.54 14.69 1.56
CA PRO A 141 5.31 15.89 1.31
C PRO A 141 4.43 17.02 0.75
N PRO A 142 4.89 18.29 0.79
CA PRO A 142 4.19 19.40 0.16
C PRO A 142 3.78 19.07 -1.28
N TRP A 143 2.55 19.40 -1.64
CA TRP A 143 2.06 19.11 -2.98
C TRP A 143 2.83 19.91 -4.02
N HIS A 144 3.19 19.25 -5.13
CA HIS A 144 3.92 19.85 -6.24
C HIS A 144 3.17 19.56 -7.54
N ASN A 145 3.17 20.49 -8.49
CA ASN A 145 2.42 20.37 -9.76
C ASN A 145 2.78 19.09 -10.55
N LYS A 146 4.04 18.67 -10.49
CA LYS A 146 4.52 17.39 -11.06
C LYS A 146 3.81 16.16 -10.51
N PHE A 147 3.27 16.19 -9.30
CA PHE A 147 2.45 15.08 -8.79
C PHE A 147 1.08 15.04 -9.48
N THR A 148 0.47 16.21 -9.75
CA THR A 148 -0.80 16.29 -10.49
C THR A 148 -0.65 15.73 -11.91
N GLU A 149 0.44 16.09 -12.60
CA GLU A 149 0.76 15.56 -13.95
C GLU A 149 0.86 14.03 -13.96
N LEU A 150 1.36 13.43 -12.88
CA LEU A 150 1.56 11.99 -12.76
C LEU A 150 0.35 11.22 -12.24
N LEU A 151 -0.63 11.91 -11.65
CA LEU A 151 -1.70 11.27 -10.88
C LEU A 151 -2.53 10.30 -11.72
N ILE A 152 -3.08 10.78 -12.85
CA ILE A 152 -3.95 9.98 -13.71
C ILE A 152 -3.17 8.88 -14.46
N PRO A 153 -2.02 9.15 -15.09
CA PRO A 153 -1.24 8.09 -15.74
C PRO A 153 -0.82 6.99 -14.77
N THR A 154 -0.31 7.37 -13.58
CA THR A 154 0.15 6.40 -12.58
C THR A 154 -1.00 5.60 -11.99
N PHE A 155 -2.16 6.24 -11.76
CA PHE A 155 -3.37 5.55 -11.32
C PHE A 155 -3.83 4.51 -12.34
N TYR A 156 -3.90 4.89 -13.62
CA TYR A 156 -4.29 3.99 -14.70
C TYR A 156 -3.31 2.82 -14.81
N ASP A 157 -2.00 3.08 -14.82
CA ASP A 157 -0.98 2.03 -14.91
C ASP A 157 -1.02 1.08 -13.70
N THR A 158 -1.23 1.62 -12.49
CA THR A 158 -1.37 0.83 -11.26
C THR A 158 -2.63 -0.05 -11.32
N LEU A 159 -3.77 0.51 -11.71
CA LEU A 159 -5.03 -0.23 -11.82
C LEU A 159 -4.94 -1.30 -12.91
N LYS A 160 -4.39 -0.94 -14.07
CA LYS A 160 -4.15 -1.86 -15.18
C LYS A 160 -3.28 -3.01 -14.70
N ARG A 161 -2.13 -2.72 -14.08
CA ARG A 161 -1.22 -3.73 -13.51
C ARG A 161 -1.92 -4.63 -12.49
N LEU A 162 -2.76 -4.08 -11.63
CA LEU A 162 -3.52 -4.86 -10.66
C LEU A 162 -4.49 -5.83 -11.36
N VAL A 163 -5.19 -5.35 -12.38
CA VAL A 163 -6.24 -6.11 -13.09
C VAL A 163 -5.65 -7.14 -14.05
N THR A 164 -4.61 -6.79 -14.79
CA THR A 164 -3.97 -7.66 -15.79
C THR A 164 -2.89 -8.55 -15.19
N PHE A 165 -2.34 -8.16 -14.03
CA PHE A 165 -1.15 -8.78 -13.44
C PHE A 165 0.02 -8.81 -14.43
N ASP A 166 0.11 -7.77 -15.27
CA ASP A 166 1.26 -7.54 -16.16
C ASP A 166 2.48 -7.19 -15.28
N GLU A 167 3.65 -7.76 -15.59
CA GLU A 167 4.89 -7.83 -14.76
C GLU A 167 5.02 -9.03 -13.80
N PHE A 168 4.21 -10.08 -13.93
CA PHE A 168 4.58 -11.37 -13.35
C PHE A 168 5.81 -11.95 -14.07
N ASP A 169 6.99 -11.66 -13.53
CA ASP A 169 8.24 -12.18 -14.05
C ASP A 169 8.64 -13.51 -13.37
N PHE A 170 8.12 -14.62 -13.90
CA PHE A 170 8.59 -15.95 -13.54
C PHE A 170 10.02 -16.23 -14.03
N ARG A 171 10.57 -15.37 -14.93
CA ARG A 171 11.88 -15.48 -15.58
C ARG A 171 12.93 -14.61 -14.91
N LYS A 172 12.77 -14.27 -13.64
CA LYS A 172 13.92 -13.97 -12.76
C LYS A 172 14.77 -15.23 -12.55
N ILE A 173 15.25 -15.78 -13.67
CA ILE A 173 16.29 -16.78 -13.80
C ILE A 173 17.49 -16.18 -13.10
N ASN A 174 18.10 -16.95 -12.21
CA ASN A 174 19.22 -16.52 -11.36
C ASN A 174 18.89 -15.57 -10.21
N GLN A 175 17.61 -15.38 -9.85
CA GLN A 175 17.28 -14.85 -8.53
C GLN A 175 17.34 -15.97 -7.50
N PHE A 176 18.47 -16.06 -6.84
CA PHE A 176 18.70 -17.01 -5.79
C PHE A 176 18.52 -16.38 -4.42
N SER A 177 18.04 -17.17 -3.47
CA SER A 177 18.00 -16.73 -2.09
C SER A 177 19.43 -16.59 -1.54
N VAL A 178 19.62 -15.50 -0.81
CA VAL A 178 20.86 -15.19 -0.10
C VAL A 178 20.59 -15.34 1.38
N GLY A 179 21.48 -16.02 2.09
CA GLY A 179 21.30 -16.33 3.51
C GLY A 179 22.38 -17.26 4.02
N ASN A 180 22.39 -17.45 5.34
CA ASN A 180 23.24 -18.46 5.97
C ASN A 180 22.53 -19.83 5.99
N HIS A 181 23.29 -20.89 6.29
CA HIS A 181 22.77 -22.26 6.31
C HIS A 181 21.60 -22.43 7.30
N ARG A 182 21.66 -21.79 8.48
CA ARG A 182 20.59 -21.86 9.49
C ARG A 182 19.26 -21.32 8.95
N THR A 183 19.28 -20.20 8.23
CA THR A 183 18.08 -19.63 7.62
C THR A 183 17.49 -20.58 6.57
N PHE A 184 18.34 -21.25 5.77
CA PHE A 184 17.87 -22.19 4.77
C PHE A 184 17.30 -23.48 5.36
N GLU A 185 17.94 -24.03 6.40
CA GLU A 185 17.42 -25.20 7.13
C GLU A 185 16.11 -24.87 7.84
N LEU A 186 16.01 -23.69 8.47
CA LEU A 186 14.77 -23.26 9.11
C LEU A 186 13.63 -23.16 8.10
N PHE A 187 13.86 -22.52 6.96
CA PHE A 187 12.86 -22.46 5.90
C PHE A 187 12.44 -23.86 5.46
N LYS A 188 13.41 -24.73 5.14
CA LYS A 188 13.13 -26.09 4.70
C LYS A 188 12.33 -26.88 5.74
N THR A 189 12.67 -26.73 7.03
CA THR A 189 11.97 -27.41 8.12
C THR A 189 10.52 -26.91 8.26
N VAL A 190 10.29 -25.61 8.14
CA VAL A 190 8.97 -25.00 8.33
C VAL A 190 8.06 -25.18 7.12
N THR A 191 8.59 -25.02 5.90
CA THR A 191 7.79 -25.04 4.66
C THR A 191 7.80 -26.39 3.97
N ASN A 192 8.70 -27.30 4.38
CA ASN A 192 9.01 -28.53 3.68
C ASN A 192 9.45 -28.30 2.21
N GLU A 193 9.97 -27.10 1.89
CA GLU A 193 10.46 -26.74 0.55
C GLU A 193 11.96 -26.43 0.53
N ASN A 194 12.64 -26.85 -0.54
CA ASN A 194 14.06 -26.54 -0.74
C ASN A 194 14.24 -25.18 -1.44
N ILE A 195 15.07 -24.32 -0.84
CA ILE A 195 15.44 -23.01 -1.40
C ILE A 195 16.45 -23.14 -2.55
N GLU A 196 16.33 -22.27 -3.56
CA GLU A 196 17.35 -22.09 -4.59
C GLU A 196 18.42 -21.12 -4.09
N ALA A 197 19.51 -21.64 -3.51
CA ALA A 197 20.58 -20.83 -2.92
C ALA A 197 21.52 -20.20 -3.96
N ASN A 198 22.05 -19.00 -3.65
CA ASN A 198 22.94 -18.27 -4.55
C ASN A 198 24.35 -18.90 -4.66
N ARG A 199 24.68 -19.90 -3.83
CA ARG A 199 25.99 -20.54 -3.85
C ARG A 199 26.09 -21.54 -5.00
N GLU A 200 26.92 -21.21 -5.98
CA GLU A 200 27.18 -22.02 -7.17
C GLU A 200 27.58 -23.47 -6.83
N SER A 201 28.42 -23.66 -5.81
CA SER A 201 28.83 -24.99 -5.31
C SER A 201 27.66 -25.86 -4.83
N LEU A 202 26.60 -25.26 -4.30
CA LEU A 202 25.39 -25.96 -3.86
C LEU A 202 24.41 -26.22 -5.02
N ARG A 203 24.55 -25.52 -6.16
CA ARG A 203 23.67 -25.70 -7.32
C ARG A 203 23.95 -27.01 -8.05
N PHE A 204 25.22 -27.39 -8.16
CA PHE A 204 25.63 -28.67 -8.76
C PHE A 204 25.20 -29.87 -7.91
N LEU A 205 25.23 -29.73 -6.58
CA LEU A 205 24.83 -30.77 -5.64
C LEU A 205 23.30 -30.98 -5.57
N ARG A 206 22.50 -30.11 -6.19
CA ARG A 206 21.04 -30.22 -6.18
C ARG A 206 20.61 -31.39 -7.08
N PRO A 207 19.88 -32.40 -6.55
CA PRO A 207 19.40 -33.52 -7.37
C PRO A 207 18.51 -33.04 -8.51
N ASP A 208 18.63 -33.68 -9.69
CA ASP A 208 17.90 -33.28 -10.89
C ASP A 208 16.38 -33.41 -10.74
N PHE A 209 15.92 -34.31 -9.85
CA PHE A 209 14.52 -34.40 -9.46
C PHE A 209 13.96 -33.05 -8.97
N TYR A 210 14.68 -32.36 -8.09
CA TYR A 210 14.22 -31.07 -7.54
C TYR A 210 14.29 -29.94 -8.57
N LYS A 211 15.31 -29.95 -9.46
CA LYS A 211 15.39 -29.02 -10.59
C LYS A 211 14.18 -29.19 -11.50
N LYS A 212 13.90 -30.42 -11.93
CA LYS A 212 12.75 -30.75 -12.80
C LYS A 212 11.41 -30.40 -12.14
N ASN A 213 11.25 -30.66 -10.84
CA ASN A 213 10.02 -30.32 -10.13
C ASN A 213 9.82 -28.80 -9.99
N SER A 214 10.88 -28.06 -9.65
CA SER A 214 10.86 -26.58 -9.62
C SER A 214 10.44 -26.02 -10.98
N GLU A 215 11.06 -26.49 -12.07
CA GLU A 215 10.73 -26.04 -13.42
C GLU A 215 9.31 -26.42 -13.85
N LYS A 216 8.82 -27.62 -13.49
CA LYS A 216 7.42 -28.00 -13.71
C LYS A 216 6.46 -27.06 -12.97
N LYS A 217 6.68 -26.79 -11.68
CA LYS A 217 5.86 -25.86 -10.89
C LYS A 217 5.83 -24.47 -11.53
N LYS A 218 6.99 -23.90 -11.87
CA LYS A 218 7.13 -22.60 -12.54
C LYS A 218 6.35 -22.57 -13.86
N ARG A 219 6.47 -23.63 -14.68
CA ARG A 219 5.74 -23.76 -15.95
C ARG A 219 4.23 -23.84 -15.75
N SER A 220 3.75 -24.59 -14.76
CA SER A 220 2.33 -24.69 -14.44
C SER A 220 1.74 -23.34 -14.02
N ILE A 221 2.40 -22.63 -13.10
CA ILE A 221 1.98 -21.29 -12.66
C ILE A 221 1.93 -20.33 -13.85
N ARG A 222 2.96 -20.35 -14.70
CA ARG A 222 3.00 -19.54 -15.93
C ARG A 222 1.84 -19.84 -16.86
N ASN A 223 1.54 -21.11 -17.09
CA ASN A 223 0.46 -21.51 -17.99
C ASN A 223 -0.90 -21.05 -17.46
N ILE A 224 -1.15 -21.20 -16.15
CA ILE A 224 -2.37 -20.70 -15.51
C ILE A 224 -2.45 -19.17 -15.65
N TRP A 225 -1.36 -18.46 -15.36
CA TRP A 225 -1.33 -17.00 -15.49
C TRP A 225 -1.59 -16.54 -16.93
N ASN A 226 -0.83 -17.08 -17.90
CA ASN A 226 -0.86 -16.63 -19.29
C ASN A 226 -2.17 -17.00 -19.99
N ASN A 227 -2.69 -18.21 -19.76
CA ASN A 227 -3.84 -18.71 -20.51
C ASN A 227 -5.18 -18.38 -19.84
N PHE A 228 -5.20 -18.26 -18.51
CA PHE A 228 -6.43 -18.00 -17.76
C PHE A 228 -6.44 -16.59 -17.18
N TYR A 229 -5.57 -16.29 -16.21
CA TYR A 229 -5.68 -15.07 -15.40
C TYR A 229 -5.62 -13.78 -16.24
N ARG A 230 -4.59 -13.66 -17.10
CA ARG A 230 -4.31 -12.45 -17.89
C ARG A 230 -5.41 -12.08 -18.89
N HIS A 231 -6.22 -13.05 -19.30
CA HIS A 231 -7.32 -12.83 -20.25
C HIS A 231 -8.67 -12.76 -19.54
N PHE A 232 -8.93 -13.68 -18.61
CA PHE A 232 -10.21 -13.80 -17.93
C PHE A 232 -10.48 -12.61 -17.01
N ILE A 233 -9.54 -12.26 -16.13
CA ILE A 233 -9.79 -11.25 -15.09
C ILE A 233 -10.02 -9.86 -15.69
N PRO A 234 -9.22 -9.37 -16.66
CA PRO A 234 -9.48 -8.05 -17.25
C PRO A 234 -10.84 -7.94 -17.95
N VAL A 235 -11.23 -8.96 -18.72
CA VAL A 235 -12.52 -8.95 -19.44
C VAL A 235 -13.69 -8.85 -18.47
N PHE A 236 -13.71 -9.70 -17.44
CA PHE A 236 -14.80 -9.69 -16.46
C PHE A 236 -14.74 -8.49 -15.53
N PHE A 237 -13.55 -7.99 -15.17
CA PHE A 237 -13.41 -6.77 -14.40
C PHE A 237 -14.00 -5.58 -15.16
N THR A 238 -13.64 -5.38 -16.42
CA THR A 238 -14.19 -4.32 -17.27
C THR A 238 -15.71 -4.46 -17.44
N LEU A 239 -16.24 -5.67 -17.57
CA LEU A 239 -17.69 -5.87 -17.62
C LEU A 239 -18.37 -5.47 -16.29
N PHE A 240 -17.86 -5.97 -15.16
CA PHE A 240 -18.50 -5.81 -13.86
C PHE A 240 -18.32 -4.43 -13.25
N VAL A 241 -17.28 -3.67 -13.62
CA VAL A 241 -17.09 -2.28 -13.17
C VAL A 241 -18.22 -1.37 -13.64
N PHE A 242 -18.90 -1.70 -14.74
CA PHE A 242 -20.10 -0.99 -15.20
C PHE A 242 -21.39 -1.63 -14.68
N LEU A 243 -21.50 -2.96 -14.75
CA LEU A 243 -22.75 -3.65 -14.39
C LEU A 243 -23.11 -3.55 -12.89
N ILE A 244 -22.13 -3.73 -11.99
CA ILE A 244 -22.40 -3.72 -10.54
C ILE A 244 -22.86 -2.33 -10.07
N PRO A 245 -22.18 -1.21 -10.42
CA PRO A 245 -22.68 0.12 -10.07
C PRO A 245 -24.02 0.47 -10.73
N ALA A 246 -24.23 0.13 -12.00
CA ALA A 246 -25.50 0.38 -12.68
C ALA A 246 -26.67 -0.34 -11.97
N ARG A 247 -26.46 -1.59 -11.55
CA ARG A 247 -27.43 -2.33 -10.74
C ARG A 247 -27.61 -1.72 -9.35
N GLY A 248 -26.53 -1.27 -8.70
CA GLY A 248 -26.59 -0.54 -7.43
C GLY A 248 -27.45 0.71 -7.51
N ILE A 249 -27.30 1.51 -8.57
CA ILE A 249 -28.14 2.69 -8.82
C ILE A 249 -29.61 2.28 -9.01
N TYR A 250 -29.88 1.24 -9.81
CA TYR A 250 -31.23 0.71 -9.97
C TYR A 250 -31.87 0.24 -8.65
N GLU A 251 -31.09 -0.49 -7.84
CA GLU A 251 -31.48 -0.99 -6.52
C GLU A 251 -31.76 0.13 -5.52
N LEU A 252 -30.98 1.21 -5.56
CA LEU A 252 -31.22 2.43 -4.77
C LEU A 252 -32.54 3.13 -5.18
N ILE A 253 -32.77 3.30 -6.48
CA ILE A 253 -34.01 3.90 -7.00
C ILE A 253 -35.23 3.05 -6.60
N LYS A 254 -35.11 1.73 -6.67
CA LYS A 254 -36.17 0.78 -6.28
C LYS A 254 -36.24 0.54 -4.76
N ARG A 255 -35.36 1.15 -3.96
CA ARG A 255 -35.23 0.97 -2.50
C ARG A 255 -35.12 -0.51 -2.10
N LYS A 256 -34.42 -1.31 -2.91
CA LYS A 256 -34.18 -2.74 -2.67
C LYS A 256 -32.70 -3.03 -2.79
N VAL A 257 -32.03 -3.20 -1.66
CA VAL A 257 -30.59 -3.48 -1.63
C VAL A 257 -30.38 -4.99 -1.57
N ARG A 258 -29.60 -5.55 -2.50
CA ARG A 258 -29.23 -6.97 -2.46
C ARG A 258 -27.81 -7.15 -1.91
N PRO A 259 -27.56 -8.19 -1.07
CA PRO A 259 -26.24 -8.44 -0.48
C PRO A 259 -25.12 -8.57 -1.51
N VAL A 260 -25.38 -9.19 -2.67
CA VAL A 260 -24.39 -9.38 -3.74
C VAL A 260 -23.91 -8.05 -4.32
N THR A 261 -24.83 -7.10 -4.52
CA THR A 261 -24.50 -5.76 -5.02
C THR A 261 -23.65 -4.99 -4.01
N VAL A 262 -23.99 -5.09 -2.72
CA VAL A 262 -23.19 -4.49 -1.63
C VAL A 262 -21.78 -5.08 -1.60
N LEU A 263 -21.66 -6.41 -1.65
CA LEU A 263 -20.37 -7.10 -1.70
C LEU A 263 -19.51 -6.63 -2.88
N GLY A 264 -20.10 -6.56 -4.08
CA GLY A 264 -19.42 -6.08 -5.28
C GLY A 264 -18.97 -4.62 -5.18
N LEU A 265 -19.83 -3.72 -4.68
CA LEU A 265 -19.49 -2.32 -4.49
C LEU A 265 -18.42 -2.13 -3.40
N SER A 266 -18.48 -2.87 -2.30
CA SER A 266 -17.46 -2.86 -1.25
C SER A 266 -16.11 -3.35 -1.77
N ALA A 267 -16.10 -4.43 -2.56
CA ALA A 267 -14.87 -4.93 -3.17
C ALA A 267 -14.29 -3.92 -4.17
N LEU A 268 -15.12 -3.28 -4.99
CA LEU A 268 -14.69 -2.21 -5.90
C LEU A 268 -14.11 -1.01 -5.14
N ALA A 269 -14.77 -0.58 -4.07
CA ALA A 269 -14.30 0.51 -3.22
C ALA A 269 -12.93 0.17 -2.58
N ALA A 270 -12.73 -1.07 -2.14
CA ALA A 270 -11.46 -1.55 -1.60
C ALA A 270 -10.34 -1.54 -2.66
N ILE A 271 -10.63 -2.00 -3.88
CA ILE A 271 -9.69 -1.98 -5.02
C ILE A 271 -9.28 -0.55 -5.36
N LEU A 272 -10.26 0.34 -5.52
CA LEU A 272 -10.01 1.74 -5.87
C LEU A 272 -9.24 2.47 -4.75
N SER A 273 -9.61 2.25 -3.48
CA SER A 273 -8.92 2.85 -2.34
C SER A 273 -7.47 2.40 -2.25
N ASN A 274 -7.19 1.09 -2.40
CA ASN A 274 -5.82 0.60 -2.44
C ASN A 274 -5.05 1.21 -3.61
N THR A 275 -5.65 1.26 -4.81
CA THR A 275 -5.02 1.85 -6.00
C THR A 275 -4.69 3.34 -5.80
N ILE A 276 -5.59 4.11 -5.19
CA ILE A 276 -5.37 5.54 -4.87
C ILE A 276 -4.19 5.69 -3.89
N ILE A 277 -4.18 4.91 -2.80
CA ILE A 277 -3.12 4.96 -1.79
C ILE A 277 -1.77 4.60 -2.42
N VAL A 278 -1.73 3.51 -3.19
CA VAL A 278 -0.52 3.03 -3.86
C VAL A 278 -0.03 4.04 -4.89
N THR A 279 -0.94 4.66 -5.66
CA THR A 279 -0.61 5.73 -6.60
C THR A 279 0.05 6.91 -5.88
N LEU A 280 -0.53 7.35 -4.76
CA LEU A 280 0.02 8.45 -3.96
C LEU A 280 1.42 8.11 -3.44
N VAL A 281 1.64 6.89 -2.96
CA VAL A 281 2.98 6.41 -2.55
C VAL A 281 3.93 6.39 -3.74
N GLN A 282 3.48 5.95 -4.91
CA GLN A 282 4.31 5.82 -6.10
C GLN A 282 4.80 7.16 -6.64
N ILE A 283 3.94 8.19 -6.62
CA ILE A 283 4.31 9.52 -7.11
C ILE A 283 5.12 10.32 -6.08
N THR A 284 4.89 10.10 -4.78
CA THR A 284 5.55 10.87 -3.71
C THR A 284 6.83 10.24 -3.18
N SER A 285 6.91 8.91 -3.12
CA SER A 285 7.88 8.20 -2.27
C SER A 285 8.84 7.28 -3.03
N TYR A 286 8.36 6.28 -3.77
CA TYR A 286 9.19 5.34 -4.53
C TYR A 286 8.36 4.48 -5.50
N THR A 287 9.00 3.91 -6.52
CA THR A 287 8.33 3.18 -7.63
C THR A 287 7.98 1.72 -7.34
N GLU A 288 8.65 1.08 -6.39
CA GLU A 288 8.54 -0.36 -6.08
C GLU A 288 7.27 -0.74 -5.30
N ILE A 289 6.11 -0.67 -5.94
CA ILE A 289 4.80 -0.80 -5.26
C ILE A 289 4.23 -2.22 -5.19
N ALA A 290 4.88 -3.22 -5.80
CA ALA A 290 4.29 -4.55 -5.99
C ALA A 290 3.74 -5.18 -4.69
N ARG A 291 4.47 -5.05 -3.57
CA ARG A 291 4.04 -5.57 -2.27
C ARG A 291 2.80 -4.86 -1.72
N ALA A 292 2.69 -3.55 -1.91
CA ALA A 292 1.56 -2.75 -1.43
C ALA A 292 0.25 -3.05 -2.20
N MET A 293 0.36 -3.62 -3.40
CA MET A 293 -0.78 -4.07 -4.21
C MET A 293 -1.34 -5.42 -3.77
N TYR A 294 -0.58 -6.22 -3.00
CA TYR A 294 -0.99 -7.60 -2.64
C TYR A 294 -2.38 -7.71 -2.00
N PRO A 295 -2.79 -6.82 -1.09
CA PRO A 295 -4.13 -6.87 -0.48
C PRO A 295 -5.28 -6.67 -1.47
N ALA A 296 -5.03 -6.09 -2.64
CA ALA A 296 -6.08 -5.81 -3.63
C ALA A 296 -6.40 -7.03 -4.52
N TYR A 297 -5.50 -8.02 -4.67
CA TYR A 297 -5.77 -9.21 -5.49
C TYR A 297 -6.92 -10.08 -4.96
N PRO A 298 -7.02 -10.40 -3.66
CA PRO A 298 -8.19 -11.11 -3.14
C PRO A 298 -9.49 -10.32 -3.35
N MET A 299 -9.44 -8.99 -3.21
CA MET A 299 -10.61 -8.13 -3.44
C MET A 299 -11.04 -8.13 -4.91
N LEU A 300 -10.09 -8.17 -5.84
CA LEU A 300 -10.36 -8.33 -7.27
C LEU A 300 -11.06 -9.66 -7.57
N ILE A 301 -10.63 -10.76 -6.94
CA ILE A 301 -11.29 -12.07 -7.10
C ILE A 301 -12.71 -12.03 -6.52
N ILE A 302 -12.89 -11.48 -5.32
CA ILE A 302 -14.22 -11.32 -4.69
C ILE A 302 -15.14 -10.48 -5.58
N PHE A 303 -14.62 -9.40 -6.16
CA PHE A 303 -15.36 -8.54 -7.08
C PHE A 303 -15.86 -9.30 -8.31
N VAL A 304 -14.99 -10.10 -8.93
CA VAL A 304 -15.36 -10.94 -10.08
C VAL A 304 -16.38 -12.00 -9.69
N ILE A 305 -16.22 -12.67 -8.54
CA ILE A 305 -17.20 -13.64 -8.02
C ILE A 305 -18.56 -12.98 -7.79
N ALA A 306 -18.59 -11.79 -7.16
CA ALA A 306 -19.82 -11.04 -6.95
C ALA A 306 -20.51 -10.69 -8.28
N GLY A 307 -19.74 -10.36 -9.32
CA GLY A 307 -20.25 -10.13 -10.66
C GLY A 307 -20.93 -11.38 -11.26
N PHE A 308 -20.33 -12.56 -11.12
CA PHE A 308 -20.96 -13.81 -11.56
C PHE A 308 -22.20 -14.19 -10.76
N MET A 309 -22.17 -14.01 -9.44
CA MET A 309 -23.35 -14.21 -8.59
C MET A 309 -24.49 -13.28 -9.03
N MET A 310 -24.18 -12.01 -9.30
CA MET A 310 -25.13 -11.01 -9.80
C MET A 310 -25.73 -11.43 -11.15
N LEU A 311 -24.92 -11.91 -12.10
CA LEU A 311 -25.39 -12.44 -13.38
C LEU A 311 -26.32 -13.64 -13.19
N SER A 312 -25.98 -14.57 -12.30
CA SER A 312 -26.79 -15.75 -12.02
C SER A 312 -28.17 -15.40 -11.46
N GLU A 313 -28.26 -14.38 -10.61
CA GLU A 313 -29.53 -13.83 -10.11
C GLU A 313 -30.35 -13.18 -11.22
N LEU A 314 -29.70 -12.47 -12.15
CA LEU A 314 -30.39 -11.84 -13.28
C LEU A 314 -30.98 -12.91 -14.20
N VAL A 315 -30.18 -13.92 -14.58
CA VAL A 315 -30.63 -15.02 -15.44
C VAL A 315 -31.74 -15.83 -14.78
N SER A 316 -31.62 -16.15 -13.48
CA SER A 316 -32.67 -16.89 -12.77
C SER A 316 -33.96 -16.09 -12.63
N SER A 317 -33.88 -14.78 -12.41
CA SER A 317 -35.07 -13.91 -12.39
C SER A 317 -35.74 -13.82 -13.77
N TRP A 318 -34.95 -13.79 -14.83
CA TRP A 318 -35.44 -13.74 -16.21
C TRP A 318 -36.12 -15.06 -16.61
N ARG A 319 -35.53 -16.21 -16.27
CA ARG A 319 -36.14 -17.54 -16.49
C ARG A 319 -37.47 -17.68 -15.78
N ARG A 320 -37.56 -17.31 -14.49
CA ARG A 320 -38.82 -17.35 -13.73
C ARG A 320 -39.92 -16.49 -14.36
N LYS A 321 -39.56 -15.31 -14.89
CA LYS A 321 -40.52 -14.42 -15.57
C LYS A 321 -41.00 -14.98 -16.92
N LYS A 322 -40.17 -15.77 -17.59
CA LYS A 322 -40.52 -16.45 -18.85
C LYS A 322 -41.39 -17.69 -18.62
N GLU A 323 -41.14 -18.43 -17.54
CA GLU A 323 -41.90 -19.64 -17.18
C GLU A 323 -43.28 -19.33 -16.58
N ASN A 324 -43.43 -18.20 -15.89
CA ASN A 324 -44.71 -17.69 -15.39
C ASN A 324 -45.03 -16.31 -15.98
N PRO A 325 -45.45 -16.21 -17.25
CA PRO A 325 -46.02 -14.98 -17.77
C PRO A 325 -47.31 -14.72 -16.99
N SER A 326 -47.34 -13.64 -16.21
CA SER A 326 -48.55 -13.18 -15.51
C SER A 326 -49.73 -13.13 -16.49
N PRO A 327 -50.92 -13.67 -16.14
CA PRO A 327 -52.06 -13.65 -17.04
C PRO A 327 -52.42 -12.19 -17.35
N ASN A 328 -52.49 -11.87 -18.64
CA ASN A 328 -52.94 -10.57 -19.12
C ASN A 328 -54.34 -10.29 -18.57
N VAL A 329 -54.46 -9.23 -17.78
CA VAL A 329 -55.75 -8.59 -17.50
C VAL A 329 -56.13 -7.81 -18.76
N SER A 330 -56.78 -8.49 -19.70
CA SER A 330 -57.46 -7.83 -20.82
C SER A 330 -58.45 -8.78 -21.49
N GLY A 331 -59.75 -8.52 -21.30
CA GLY A 331 -60.80 -9.00 -22.20
C GLY A 331 -61.92 -9.81 -21.58
N ALA A 332 -62.84 -9.15 -20.86
CA ALA A 332 -64.23 -9.59 -20.79
C ALA A 332 -65.15 -8.36 -20.74
N VAL A 333 -65.17 -7.63 -21.85
CA VAL A 333 -66.32 -6.78 -22.21
C VAL A 333 -67.18 -7.60 -23.16
N GLY A 334 -68.43 -7.85 -22.73
CA GLY A 334 -69.58 -7.90 -23.63
C GLY A 334 -70.21 -9.27 -23.89
N LYS A 335 -71.43 -9.44 -23.35
CA LYS A 335 -72.71 -9.82 -24.01
C LYS A 335 -73.55 -10.73 -23.08
N ILE A 336 -74.88 -10.72 -22.99
CA ILE A 336 -76.02 -9.93 -23.49
C ILE A 336 -77.27 -10.47 -22.74
N ASN A 337 -78.20 -9.58 -22.42
CA ASN A 337 -79.68 -9.66 -22.29
C ASN A 337 -80.47 -10.73 -21.49
N SER A 338 -81.55 -10.18 -20.90
CA SER A 338 -82.94 -10.67 -20.77
C SER A 338 -83.20 -12.02 -20.11
N ASP A 339 -83.77 -11.97 -18.90
CA ASP A 339 -85.23 -12.09 -18.70
C ASP A 339 -85.68 -11.31 -17.46
#